data_AF-A0A966XBM4-F1
#
_entry.id   AF-A0A966XBM4-F1
#
_cell.length_a   1.000
_cell.length_b   1.000
_cell.length_c   1.000
_cell.angle_alpha   90.00
_cell.angle_beta   90.00
_cell.angle_gamma   90.00
#
_symmetry.space_group_name_H-M   'P 1'
#
loop_
_entity.id
_entity.type
_entity.pdbx_description
1 polymer ?
#
loop_
_entity_poly.entity_id
_entity_poly.type
_entity_poly.pdbx_seq_one_letter_code
_entity_poly.pdbx_strand_id
1 'polypeptide(L)'
;AQAPLVLTGQLGDVMQESVRAAFSYVRGRAADFGVTPNFFETHGVHVHVPAGAQPKDGPSAGITMTTAIASALSGRAVRSDVAMTGEVTLRGKVLAIGGVKQKALAAHRAGMKVLILPAENRKDLPDIPPDIRKALRIVWVEEVDEVLRLALRPTPKGSARIPAPPSTT
;
A
#
# COMPACT_ATOMS: atom_id res chain seq x y z
N ALA A 1 0.42 -26.40 -7.51
CA ALA A 1 1.52 -25.40 -7.54
C ALA A 1 0.98 -24.11 -6.96
N GLN A 2 1.71 -23.40 -6.08
CA GLN A 2 1.25 -22.10 -5.59
C GLN A 2 1.34 -21.07 -6.73
N ALA A 3 0.31 -20.25 -6.92
CA ALA A 3 0.35 -19.21 -7.94
C ALA A 3 1.41 -18.14 -7.59
N PRO A 4 2.18 -17.65 -8.56
CA PRO A 4 3.40 -16.90 -8.27
C PRO A 4 3.12 -15.46 -7.81
N LEU A 5 3.94 -14.97 -6.89
CA LEU A 5 4.15 -13.53 -6.64
C LEU A 5 5.31 -13.06 -7.53
N VAL A 6 4.99 -12.27 -8.55
CA VAL A 6 5.97 -11.70 -9.48
C VAL A 6 6.25 -10.25 -9.09
N LEU A 7 7.52 -9.85 -9.06
CA LEU A 7 7.96 -8.51 -8.70
C LEU A 7 8.79 -7.93 -9.85
N THR A 8 8.43 -6.75 -10.37
CA THR A 8 9.22 -6.05 -11.40
C THR A 8 9.34 -4.55 -11.13
N GLY A 9 10.33 -3.91 -11.76
CA GLY A 9 10.56 -2.46 -11.62
C GLY A 9 11.83 -2.06 -10.90
N GLN A 10 12.87 -2.90 -10.94
CA GLN A 10 14.18 -2.67 -10.29
C GLN A 10 14.07 -2.48 -8.77
N LEU A 11 13.40 -3.43 -8.12
CA LEU A 11 13.25 -3.43 -6.66
C LEU A 11 14.50 -4.03 -6.01
N GLY A 12 15.14 -3.26 -5.12
CA GLY A 12 16.19 -3.79 -4.25
C GLY A 12 15.64 -4.79 -3.24
N ASP A 13 16.53 -5.47 -2.52
CA ASP A 13 16.15 -6.59 -1.64
C ASP A 13 15.23 -6.16 -0.51
N VAL A 14 15.46 -4.97 0.07
CA VAL A 14 14.63 -4.44 1.16
C VAL A 14 13.22 -4.12 0.66
N MET A 15 13.12 -3.53 -0.53
CA MET A 15 11.82 -3.25 -1.14
C MET A 15 11.08 -4.52 -1.55
N GLN A 16 11.78 -5.54 -2.05
CA GLN A 16 11.17 -6.84 -2.34
C GLN A 16 10.61 -7.49 -1.06
N GLU A 17 11.35 -7.42 0.05
CA GLU A 17 10.88 -7.92 1.34
C GLU A 17 9.65 -7.15 1.84
N SER A 18 9.64 -5.83 1.68
CA SER A 18 8.47 -5.00 1.99
C SER A 18 7.23 -5.43 1.20
N VAL A 19 7.36 -5.76 -0.09
CA VAL A 19 6.26 -6.27 -0.91
C VAL A 19 5.80 -7.66 -0.43
N ARG A 20 6.73 -8.55 -0.05
CA ARG A 20 6.38 -9.88 0.49
C ARG A 20 5.65 -9.79 1.83
N ALA A 21 6.06 -8.86 2.71
CA ALA A 21 5.38 -8.59 3.97
C ALA A 21 3.97 -8.05 3.73
N ALA A 22 3.82 -7.06 2.84
CA ALA A 22 2.54 -6.53 2.42
C ALA A 22 1.60 -7.60 1.84
N PHE A 23 2.11 -8.43 0.93
CA PHE A 23 1.37 -9.54 0.34
C PHE A 23 0.95 -10.57 1.40
N SER A 24 1.85 -10.94 2.31
CA SER A 24 1.57 -11.88 3.39
C SER A 24 0.48 -11.36 4.33
N TYR A 25 0.51 -10.07 4.68
CA TYR A 25 -0.52 -9.42 5.47
C TYR A 25 -1.90 -9.50 4.80
N VAL A 26 -1.98 -9.10 3.53
CA VAL A 26 -3.25 -9.11 2.79
C VAL A 26 -3.77 -10.55 2.60
N ARG A 27 -2.88 -11.48 2.25
CA ARG A 27 -3.22 -12.91 2.10
C ARG A 27 -3.75 -13.51 3.40
N GLY A 28 -3.13 -13.20 4.53
CA GLY A 28 -3.59 -13.64 5.85
C GLY A 28 -4.97 -13.10 6.23
N ARG A 29 -5.43 -12.05 5.56
CA ARG A 29 -6.73 -11.38 5.77
C ARG A 29 -7.63 -11.42 4.54
N ALA A 30 -7.45 -12.39 3.64
CA ALA A 30 -8.18 -12.46 2.37
C ALA A 30 -9.71 -12.35 2.53
N ALA A 31 -10.26 -12.96 3.60
CA ALA A 31 -11.68 -12.93 3.91
C ALA A 31 -12.22 -11.50 4.12
N ASP A 32 -11.42 -10.60 4.73
CA ASP A 32 -11.80 -9.20 4.97
C ASP A 32 -11.94 -8.41 3.66
N PHE A 33 -11.28 -8.89 2.61
CA PHE A 33 -11.33 -8.32 1.26
C PHE A 33 -12.34 -9.02 0.36
N GLY A 34 -13.14 -9.95 0.89
CA GLY A 34 -14.14 -10.71 0.13
C GLY A 34 -13.54 -11.77 -0.78
N VAL A 35 -12.28 -12.15 -0.55
CA VAL A 35 -11.53 -13.13 -1.34
C VAL A 35 -11.47 -14.47 -0.61
N THR A 36 -11.70 -15.56 -1.33
CA THR A 36 -11.62 -16.90 -0.76
C THR A 36 -10.17 -17.32 -0.55
N PRO A 37 -9.84 -18.11 0.51
CA PRO A 37 -8.45 -18.50 0.78
C PRO A 37 -7.75 -19.22 -0.39
N ASN A 38 -8.49 -20.02 -1.16
CA ASN A 38 -7.99 -20.76 -2.33
C ASN A 38 -7.72 -19.88 -3.57
N PHE A 39 -8.04 -18.58 -3.52
CA PHE A 39 -7.79 -17.65 -4.62
C PHE A 39 -6.31 -17.68 -5.06
N PHE A 40 -5.39 -17.67 -4.10
CA PHE A 40 -3.94 -17.65 -4.35
C PHE A 40 -3.35 -18.98 -4.80
N GLU A 41 -4.14 -20.05 -4.85
CA GLU A 41 -3.70 -21.32 -5.45
C GLU A 41 -3.77 -21.28 -6.98
N THR A 42 -4.64 -20.42 -7.52
CA THR A 42 -4.98 -20.37 -8.94
C THR A 42 -4.71 -19.00 -9.58
N HIS A 43 -4.58 -17.95 -8.77
CA HIS A 43 -4.34 -16.58 -9.21
C HIS A 43 -2.99 -16.06 -8.72
N GLY A 44 -2.10 -15.75 -9.67
CA GLY A 44 -0.84 -15.07 -9.37
C GLY A 44 -1.04 -13.58 -9.11
N VAL A 45 -0.11 -12.98 -8.38
CA VAL A 45 -0.09 -11.52 -8.16
C VAL A 45 1.20 -10.96 -8.74
N HIS A 46 1.09 -9.92 -9.55
CA HIS A 46 2.24 -9.21 -10.11
C HIS A 46 2.28 -7.78 -9.58
N VAL A 47 3.29 -7.46 -8.79
CA VAL A 47 3.57 -6.09 -8.34
C VAL A 47 4.63 -5.47 -9.25
N HIS A 48 4.26 -4.37 -9.91
CA HIS A 48 5.16 -3.59 -10.76
C HIS A 48 5.30 -2.17 -10.24
N VAL A 49 6.55 -1.67 -10.12
CA VAL A 49 6.82 -0.28 -9.77
C VAL A 49 7.61 0.43 -10.88
N PRO A 50 6.95 1.28 -11.69
CA PRO A 50 7.62 2.02 -12.76
C PRO A 50 8.51 3.14 -12.18
N ALA A 51 9.53 3.65 -12.89
CA ALA A 51 10.08 3.24 -14.18
C ALA A 51 11.14 2.13 -14.01
N GLY A 52 11.17 1.16 -14.93
CA GLY A 52 11.98 -0.07 -14.80
C GLY A 52 13.50 0.05 -14.92
N ALA A 53 14.06 1.27 -14.99
CA ALA A 53 15.50 1.50 -15.03
C ALA A 53 16.04 2.18 -13.76
N GLN A 54 15.16 2.75 -12.93
CA GLN A 54 15.57 3.45 -11.71
C GLN A 54 15.45 2.51 -10.51
N PRO A 55 16.57 2.21 -9.81
CA PRO A 55 16.53 1.39 -8.60
C PRO A 55 15.59 1.97 -7.55
N LYS A 56 14.75 1.12 -6.95
CA LYS A 56 13.84 1.47 -5.87
C LYS A 56 14.10 0.54 -4.71
N ASP A 57 14.60 1.11 -3.63
CA ASP A 57 14.92 0.32 -2.44
C ASP A 57 14.47 1.01 -1.15
N GLY A 58 14.34 0.22 -0.09
CA GLY A 58 13.90 0.64 1.23
C GLY A 58 12.44 0.28 1.56
N PRO A 59 12.08 0.21 2.85
CA PRO A 59 10.83 -0.41 3.29
C PRO A 59 9.61 0.54 3.26
N SER A 60 9.84 1.82 2.94
CA SER A 60 8.88 2.89 3.21
C SER A 60 7.64 2.95 2.31
N ALA A 61 7.50 2.00 1.39
CA ALA A 61 6.35 1.83 0.52
C ALA A 61 5.48 0.63 0.92
N GLY A 62 5.74 0.00 2.07
CA GLY A 62 5.01 -1.16 2.56
C GLY A 62 3.49 -0.95 2.58
N ILE A 63 3.02 0.14 3.22
CA ILE A 63 1.58 0.43 3.28
C ILE A 63 0.97 0.77 1.91
N THR A 64 1.78 1.30 0.98
CA THR A 64 1.37 1.57 -0.41
C THR A 64 1.14 0.26 -1.16
N MET A 65 2.07 -0.69 -1.02
CA MET A 65 1.95 -2.02 -1.61
C MET A 65 0.76 -2.79 -1.01
N THR A 66 0.59 -2.72 0.30
CA THR A 66 -0.57 -3.32 0.98
C THR A 66 -1.88 -2.75 0.44
N THR A 67 -1.97 -1.43 0.28
CA THR A 67 -3.17 -0.77 -0.27
C THR A 67 -3.43 -1.16 -1.72
N ALA A 68 -2.40 -1.22 -2.56
CA ALA A 68 -2.53 -1.61 -3.96
C ALA A 68 -3.00 -3.06 -4.11
N ILE A 69 -2.41 -3.99 -3.34
CA ILE A 69 -2.81 -5.41 -3.36
C ILE A 69 -4.25 -5.56 -2.82
N ALA A 70 -4.58 -4.91 -1.70
CA ALA A 70 -5.93 -4.93 -1.14
C ALA A 70 -6.97 -4.34 -2.11
N SER A 71 -6.63 -3.27 -2.83
CA SER A 71 -7.48 -2.68 -3.87
C SER A 71 -7.75 -3.66 -5.00
N ALA A 72 -6.70 -4.29 -5.54
CA ALA A 72 -6.82 -5.25 -6.64
C ALA A 72 -7.69 -6.47 -6.26
N LEU A 73 -7.54 -6.97 -5.04
CA LEU A 73 -8.29 -8.13 -4.55
C LEU A 73 -9.74 -7.81 -4.21
N SER A 74 -10.01 -6.65 -3.60
CA SER A 74 -11.36 -6.27 -3.18
C SER A 74 -12.17 -5.57 -4.26
N GLY A 75 -11.57 -5.21 -5.40
CA GLY A 75 -12.20 -4.40 -6.45
C GLY A 75 -12.50 -2.96 -6.02
N ARG A 76 -11.97 -2.51 -4.87
CA ARG A 76 -12.18 -1.17 -4.33
C ARG A 76 -11.13 -0.23 -4.90
N ALA A 77 -11.56 0.80 -5.63
CA ALA A 77 -10.65 1.80 -6.19
C ALA A 77 -9.88 2.56 -5.10
N VAL A 78 -8.59 2.80 -5.33
CA VAL A 78 -7.78 3.72 -4.50
C VAL A 78 -8.15 5.16 -4.83
N ARG A 79 -8.20 6.03 -3.81
CA ARG A 79 -8.37 7.47 -3.99
C ARG A 79 -7.17 8.09 -4.70
N SER A 80 -7.44 8.85 -5.76
CA SER A 80 -6.41 9.51 -6.59
C SER A 80 -5.76 10.74 -5.94
N ASP A 81 -6.33 11.25 -4.84
CA ASP A 81 -5.86 12.46 -4.14
C ASP A 81 -5.00 12.17 -2.90
N VAL A 82 -4.66 10.89 -2.67
CA VAL A 82 -3.97 10.39 -1.47
C VAL A 82 -2.56 9.90 -1.83
N ALA A 83 -1.55 10.45 -1.18
CA ALA A 83 -0.22 9.86 -1.08
C ALA A 83 -0.03 9.21 0.30
N MET A 84 0.82 8.19 0.37
CA MET A 84 1.14 7.49 1.61
C MET A 84 2.59 6.99 1.63
N THR A 85 3.17 6.91 2.82
CA THR A 85 4.45 6.26 3.07
C THR A 85 4.44 5.66 4.46
N GLY A 86 5.11 4.54 4.64
CA GLY A 86 5.15 3.80 5.89
C GLY A 86 5.65 2.39 5.62
N GLU A 87 6.50 1.90 6.52
CA GLU A 87 6.85 0.48 6.53
C GLU A 87 5.70 -0.32 7.15
N VAL A 88 5.51 -1.56 6.68
CA VAL A 88 4.44 -2.44 7.15
C VAL A 88 5.04 -3.69 7.79
N THR A 89 4.49 -4.07 8.94
CA THR A 89 4.81 -5.35 9.58
C THR A 89 3.81 -6.42 9.17
N LEU A 90 4.17 -7.70 9.36
CA LEU A 90 3.25 -8.83 9.17
C LEU A 90 1.99 -8.77 10.06
N ARG A 91 2.03 -7.99 11.16
CA ARG A 91 0.90 -7.81 12.07
C ARG A 91 0.04 -6.59 11.75
N GLY A 92 0.41 -5.77 10.76
CA GLY A 92 -0.36 -4.60 10.35
C GLY A 92 0.08 -3.28 10.97
N LYS A 93 1.08 -3.27 11.86
CA LYS A 93 1.68 -2.03 12.36
C LYS A 93 2.35 -1.24 11.24
N VAL A 94 2.21 0.08 11.30
CA VAL A 94 2.85 1.06 10.42
C VAL A 94 4.06 1.66 11.13
N LEU A 95 5.26 1.39 10.63
CA LEU A 95 6.50 1.83 11.25
C LEU A 95 7.03 3.13 10.64
N ALA A 96 7.82 3.85 11.44
CA ALA A 96 8.45 5.11 11.07
C ALA A 96 9.32 4.98 9.82
N ILE A 97 9.42 6.06 9.05
CA ILE A 97 10.25 6.14 7.85
C ILE A 97 11.21 7.32 7.91
N GLY A 98 12.27 7.25 7.10
CA GLY A 98 13.15 8.39 6.85
C GLY A 98 12.63 9.34 5.77
N GLY A 99 13.13 10.57 5.78
CA GLY A 99 12.92 11.54 4.69
C GLY A 99 11.52 12.14 4.63
N VAL A 100 10.87 12.35 5.77
CA VAL A 100 9.50 12.88 5.86
C VAL A 100 9.35 14.21 5.11
N LYS A 101 10.30 15.14 5.28
CA LYS A 101 10.31 16.44 4.60
C LYS A 101 10.31 16.29 3.07
N GLN A 102 11.21 15.47 2.53
CA GLN A 102 11.34 15.25 1.09
C GLN A 102 10.08 14.60 0.51
N LYS A 103 9.47 13.67 1.24
CA LYS A 103 8.24 12.99 0.82
C LYS A 103 7.02 13.92 0.86
N ALA A 104 6.92 14.79 1.86
CA ALA A 104 5.88 15.81 1.91
C ALA A 104 6.01 16.82 0.76
N LEU A 105 7.25 17.27 0.46
CA LEU A 105 7.54 18.10 -0.70
C LEU A 105 7.13 17.43 -2.02
N ALA A 106 7.46 16.14 -2.20
CA ALA A 106 7.11 15.39 -3.40
C ALA A 106 5.58 15.24 -3.54
N ALA A 107 4.87 14.89 -2.47
CA ALA A 107 3.42 14.78 -2.46
C ALA A 107 2.74 16.12 -2.83
N HIS A 108 3.24 17.22 -2.27
CA HIS A 108 2.75 18.56 -2.60
C HIS A 108 2.98 18.91 -4.08
N ARG A 109 4.18 18.66 -4.61
CA ARG A 109 4.49 18.90 -6.04
C ARG A 109 3.64 18.05 -6.97
N ALA A 110 3.30 16.84 -6.56
CA ALA A 110 2.39 15.94 -7.30
C ALA A 110 0.91 16.35 -7.20
N GLY A 111 0.58 17.44 -6.49
CA GLY A 111 -0.78 17.95 -6.36
C GLY A 111 -1.68 17.13 -5.44
N MET A 112 -1.09 16.24 -4.63
CA MET A 112 -1.84 15.41 -3.67
C MET A 112 -2.53 16.31 -2.64
N LYS A 113 -3.68 15.85 -2.12
CA LYS A 113 -4.45 16.59 -1.10
C LYS A 113 -4.27 16.02 0.29
N VAL A 114 -4.04 14.72 0.37
CA VAL A 114 -3.87 14.00 1.62
C VAL A 114 -2.53 13.27 1.60
N LEU A 115 -1.79 13.35 2.71
CA LEU A 115 -0.56 12.60 2.93
C LEU A 115 -0.72 11.74 4.18
N ILE A 116 -0.68 10.42 4.03
CA ILE A 116 -0.70 9.48 5.15
C ILE A 116 0.74 9.19 5.58
N LEU A 117 1.03 9.37 6.88
CA LEU A 117 2.34 9.16 7.49
C LEU A 117 2.23 8.28 8.76
N PRO A 118 3.29 7.55 9.14
CA PRO A 118 3.34 6.81 10.40
C PRO A 118 3.22 7.76 11.59
N ALA A 119 2.50 7.37 12.64
CA ALA A 119 2.29 8.21 13.82
C ALA A 119 3.60 8.58 14.52
N GLU A 120 4.59 7.69 14.52
CA GLU A 120 5.91 7.95 15.08
C GLU A 120 6.69 9.06 14.36
N ASN A 121 6.35 9.39 13.11
CA ASN A 121 6.94 10.49 12.36
C ASN A 121 6.32 11.87 12.71
N ARG A 122 5.37 11.95 13.66
CA ARG A 122 4.85 13.24 14.16
C ARG A 122 5.94 14.16 14.66
N LYS A 123 7.01 13.59 15.23
CA LYS A 123 8.19 14.33 15.70
C LYS A 123 8.92 15.10 14.59
N ASP A 124 8.77 14.69 13.33
CA ASP A 124 9.41 15.29 12.16
C ASP A 124 8.53 16.38 11.51
N LEU A 125 7.32 16.62 12.03
CA LEU A 125 6.41 17.66 11.53
C LEU A 125 7.02 19.07 11.50
N PRO A 126 7.87 19.49 12.46
CA PRO A 126 8.55 20.79 12.40
C PRO A 126 9.44 20.97 11.17
N ASP A 127 9.97 19.89 10.59
CA ASP A 127 10.86 19.94 9.42
C ASP A 127 10.10 20.22 8.12
N ILE A 128 8.77 20.06 8.13
CA ILE A 128 7.91 20.30 6.98
C ILE A 128 7.58 21.81 6.89
N PRO A 129 7.91 22.48 5.77
CA PRO A 129 7.60 23.89 5.56
C PRO A 129 6.13 24.25 5.87
N PRO A 130 5.86 25.39 6.54
CA PRO A 130 4.49 25.77 6.93
C PRO A 130 3.48 25.90 5.78
N ASP A 131 3.93 26.36 4.62
CA ASP A 131 3.15 26.44 3.38
C ASP A 131 2.67 25.06 2.92
N ILE A 132 3.53 24.05 3.01
CA ILE A 132 3.20 22.66 2.66
C ILE A 132 2.25 22.06 3.69
N ARG A 133 2.47 22.31 4.99
CA ARG A 133 1.57 21.85 6.06
C ARG A 133 0.16 22.45 5.94
N LYS A 134 0.03 23.64 5.36
CA LYS A 134 -1.27 24.27 5.06
C LYS A 134 -1.92 23.68 3.80
N ALA A 135 -1.12 23.33 2.79
CA ALA A 135 -1.61 22.82 1.51
C ALA A 135 -1.95 21.32 1.52
N LEU A 136 -1.28 20.52 2.37
CA LEU A 136 -1.50 19.08 2.52
C LEU A 136 -2.23 18.76 3.81
N ARG A 137 -3.29 17.96 3.72
CA ARG A 137 -3.89 17.31 4.89
C ARG A 137 -3.03 16.11 5.30
N ILE A 138 -2.17 16.30 6.29
CA ILE A 138 -1.35 15.22 6.86
C ILE A 138 -2.20 14.40 7.83
N VAL A 139 -2.23 13.08 7.62
CA VAL A 139 -2.94 12.12 8.48
C VAL A 139 -1.93 11.13 9.04
N TRP A 140 -1.98 10.95 10.36
CA TRP A 140 -1.07 10.08 11.10
C TRP A 140 -1.76 8.76 11.43
N VAL A 141 -1.09 7.64 11.17
CA VAL A 141 -1.65 6.30 11.35
C VAL A 141 -0.70 5.38 12.11
N GLU A 142 -1.24 4.42 12.84
CA GLU A 142 -0.49 3.38 13.55
C GLU A 142 -0.69 2.01 12.92
N GLU A 143 -1.84 1.80 12.28
CA GLU A 143 -2.26 0.52 11.72
C GLU A 143 -2.63 0.62 10.24
N VAL A 144 -2.38 -0.45 9.49
CA VAL A 144 -2.77 -0.58 8.08
C VAL A 144 -4.27 -0.41 7.88
N ASP A 145 -5.11 -0.84 8.84
CA ASP A 145 -6.57 -0.70 8.72
C ASP A 145 -7.02 0.75 8.62
N GLU A 146 -6.30 1.68 9.25
CA GLU A 146 -6.54 3.11 9.12
C GLU A 146 -6.17 3.58 7.71
N VAL A 147 -5.01 3.12 7.19
CA VAL A 147 -4.56 3.41 5.82
C VAL A 147 -5.60 2.97 4.80
N LEU A 148 -6.05 1.71 4.89
CA LEU A 148 -7.03 1.14 3.95
C LEU A 148 -8.37 1.86 4.01
N ARG A 149 -8.82 2.25 5.20
CA ARG A 149 -10.06 3.04 5.38
C ARG A 149 -9.96 4.44 4.78
N LEU A 150 -8.79 5.07 4.88
CA LEU A 150 -8.54 6.41 4.35
C LEU A 150 -8.34 6.42 2.83
N ALA A 151 -7.72 5.36 2.29
CA ALA A 151 -7.26 5.30 0.90
C ALA A 151 -8.22 4.58 -0.05
N LEU A 152 -8.94 3.54 0.39
CA LEU A 152 -9.83 2.78 -0.49
C LEU A 152 -11.26 3.35 -0.47
N ARG A 153 -11.84 3.50 -1.67
CA ARG A 153 -13.26 3.84 -1.83
C ARG A 153 -14.16 2.73 -1.26
N PRO A 154 -15.45 3.03 -0.96
CA PRO A 154 -16.42 2.00 -0.60
C PRO A 154 -16.54 0.93 -1.69
N THR A 155 -16.97 -0.26 -1.31
CA THR A 155 -17.21 -1.36 -2.25
C THR A 155 -18.21 -0.91 -3.33
N PRO A 156 -17.90 -1.11 -4.63
CA PRO A 156 -18.84 -0.82 -5.70
C PRO A 156 -20.14 -1.57 -5.49
N LYS A 157 -21.30 -0.90 -5.64
CA LYS A 157 -22.59 -1.58 -5.63
C LYS A 157 -22.62 -2.61 -6.77
N GLY A 158 -22.78 -3.89 -6.42
CA GLY A 158 -22.83 -4.99 -7.40
C GLY A 158 -21.49 -5.63 -7.75
N SER A 159 -20.39 -5.35 -7.03
CA SER A 159 -19.16 -6.14 -7.24
C SER A 159 -19.39 -7.58 -6.81
N ALA A 160 -19.49 -8.49 -7.78
CA ALA A 160 -19.44 -9.92 -7.51
C ALA A 160 -18.16 -10.21 -6.70
N ARG A 161 -18.26 -11.05 -5.67
CA ARG A 161 -17.06 -11.68 -5.07
C ARG A 161 -16.26 -12.26 -6.22
N ILE A 162 -14.96 -11.97 -6.31
CA ILE A 162 -14.09 -12.62 -7.30
C ILE A 162 -14.16 -14.12 -7.00
N PRO A 163 -14.86 -14.93 -7.82
CA PRO A 163 -15.01 -16.34 -7.52
C PRO A 163 -13.66 -17.02 -7.71
N ALA A 164 -13.38 -18.05 -6.92
CA ALA A 164 -12.31 -18.97 -7.28
C ALA A 164 -12.59 -19.50 -8.71
N PRO A 165 -11.57 -19.66 -9.55
CA PRO A 165 -11.78 -20.23 -10.87
C PRO A 165 -12.25 -21.69 -10.68
N PRO A 166 -13.01 -22.25 -11.64
CA PRO A 166 -13.46 -23.63 -11.54
C PRO A 166 -12.25 -24.55 -11.38
N SER A 167 -12.31 -25.45 -10.39
CA SER A 167 -11.30 -26.48 -10.19
C SER A 167 -11.24 -27.35 -11.44
N THR A 168 -10.14 -27.29 -12.19
CA THR A 168 -9.88 -28.24 -13.27
C THR A 168 -9.61 -29.60 -12.65
N THR A 169 -10.61 -30.48 -12.68
CA THR A 169 -10.46 -31.95 -12.55
C THR A 169 -9.76 -32.53 -13.76
#